data_AF-A0A2T5LTU9-F1
#
_entry.id   AF-A0A2T5LTU9-F1
#
_cell.length_a   1.000
_cell.length_b   1.000
_cell.length_c   1.000
_cell.angle_alpha   90.00
_cell.angle_beta   90.00
_cell.angle_gamma   90.00
#
_symmetry.space_group_name_H-M   'P 1'
#
loop_
_entity.id
_entity.type
_entity.pdbx_description
1 polymer ?
#
loop_
_entity_poly.entity_id
_entity_poly.type
_entity_poly.pdbx_seq_one_letter_code
_entity_poly.pdbx_strand_id
1 'polypeptide(L)' 'MKSAIPPDIWETKRLLITKLYKEEEWPLKQVIKLVQTRDFHPSESQLRSRLKKWQITKPSRK' A
#
# COMPACT_ATOMS: atom_id res chain seq x y z
N MET A 1 0.86 -15.31 -15.17
CA MET A 1 1.56 -15.62 -13.91
C MET A 1 1.41 -14.43 -12.98
N LYS A 2 0.78 -14.60 -11.81
CA LYS A 2 0.60 -13.49 -10.85
C LYS A 2 1.96 -13.24 -10.21
N SER A 3 2.64 -12.16 -10.62
CA SER A 3 3.82 -11.60 -9.94
C SER A 3 3.40 -11.16 -8.53
N ALA A 4 3.35 -12.14 -7.63
CA ALA A 4 2.96 -11.95 -6.25
C ALA A 4 4.18 -11.43 -5.50
N ILE A 5 4.17 -10.14 -5.20
CA ILE A 5 5.16 -9.54 -4.32
C ILE A 5 5.13 -10.28 -2.97
N PRO A 6 6.28 -10.74 -2.44
CA PRO A 6 6.36 -11.46 -1.19
C PRO A 6 5.72 -10.68 -0.03
N PRO A 7 5.05 -11.36 0.91
CA PRO A 7 4.48 -10.73 2.10
C PRO A 7 5.52 -9.95 2.90
N ASP A 8 6.76 -10.43 3.00
CA ASP A 8 7.86 -9.74 3.70
C ASP A 8 8.11 -8.33 3.18
N ILE A 9 8.13 -8.14 1.85
CA ILE A 9 8.33 -6.81 1.26
C ILE A 9 7.12 -5.90 1.54
N TRP A 10 5.92 -6.47 1.58
CA TRP A 10 4.74 -5.71 2.03
C TRP A 10 4.88 -5.27 3.49
N GLU A 11 5.33 -6.14 4.39
CA GLU A 11 5.46 -5.82 5.80
C GLU A 11 6.53 -4.76 6.07
N THR A 12 7.67 -4.82 5.39
CA THR A 12 8.71 -3.77 5.48
C THR A 12 8.19 -2.38 5.07
N LYS A 13 7.27 -2.32 4.09
CA LYS A 13 6.66 -1.06 3.64
C LYS A 13 5.31 -0.74 4.30
N ARG A 14 4.78 -1.62 5.15
CA ARG A 14 3.45 -1.48 5.75
C ARG A 14 3.33 -0.18 6.52
N LEU A 15 4.32 0.16 7.34
CA LEU A 15 4.31 1.37 8.15
C LEU A 15 4.23 2.62 7.27
N LEU A 16 5.06 2.67 6.23
CA LEU A 16 5.10 3.77 5.26
C LEU A 16 3.78 3.89 4.48
N ILE A 17 3.26 2.78 3.94
CA ILE A 17 1.97 2.74 3.25
C ILE A 17 0.84 3.24 4.16
N THR A 18 0.82 2.77 5.41
CA THR A 18 -0.20 3.15 6.40
C THR A 18 -0.15 4.65 6.66
N LYS A 19 1.04 5.20 6.90
CA LYS A 19 1.25 6.63 7.13
C LYS A 19 0.78 7.46 5.94
N LEU A 20 1.25 7.15 4.73
CA LEU A 20 0.87 7.89 3.52
C LEU A 20 -0.64 7.81 3.25
N TYR A 21 -1.24 6.63 3.38
CA TYR A 21 -2.65 6.42 3.07
C TYR A 21 -3.60 6.95 4.14
N LYS A 22 -3.22 6.86 5.42
CA LYS A 22 -4.07 7.19 6.58
C LYS A 22 -3.81 8.59 7.14
N GLU A 23 -2.55 8.97 7.34
CA GLU A 23 -2.19 10.26 7.92
C GLU A 23 -2.18 11.35 6.85
N GLU A 24 -1.49 11.11 5.74
CA GLU A 24 -1.43 12.10 4.65
C GLU A 24 -2.61 11.99 3.67
N GLU A 25 -3.45 10.96 3.81
CA GLU A 25 -4.62 10.69 2.97
C GLU A 25 -4.32 10.53 1.47
N TRP A 26 -3.09 10.16 1.12
CA TRP A 26 -2.65 10.05 -0.26
C TRP A 26 -3.51 9.09 -1.08
N PRO A 27 -3.71 9.36 -2.38
CA PRO A 27 -4.36 8.42 -3.29
C PRO A 27 -3.45 7.20 -3.54
N LEU A 28 -4.08 6.03 -3.76
CA LEU A 28 -3.37 4.75 -3.92
C LEU A 28 -2.28 4.80 -4.99
N LYS A 29 -2.57 5.42 -6.14
CA LYS A 29 -1.62 5.62 -7.24
C LYS A 29 -0.35 6.39 -6.80
N GLN A 30 -0.50 7.38 -5.93
CA GLN A 30 0.62 8.18 -5.44
C GLN A 30 1.42 7.42 -4.38
N VAL A 31 0.73 6.72 -3.48
CA VAL A 31 1.39 5.80 -2.53
C VAL A 31 2.23 4.79 -3.30
N ILE A 32 1.66 4.13 -4.32
CA ILE A 32 2.36 3.16 -5.17
C ILE A 32 3.60 3.79 -5.77
N LYS A 33 3.48 4.93 -6.45
CA LYS A 33 4.64 5.61 -7.06
C LYS A 33 5.77 5.90 -6.07
N LEU A 34 5.44 6.24 -4.82
CA LEU A 34 6.44 6.52 -3.80
C LEU A 34 7.10 5.24 -3.27
N VAL A 35 6.29 4.20 -3.02
CA VAL A 35 6.80 2.91 -2.52
C VAL A 35 7.37 2.02 -3.62
N GLN A 36 7.20 2.40 -4.89
CA GLN A 36 7.64 1.66 -6.07
C GLN A 36 9.17 1.63 -6.11
N THR A 37 9.73 0.42 -6.03
CA THR A 37 11.18 0.18 -6.12
C THR A 37 11.43 -0.94 -7.13
N ARG A 38 12.69 -1.16 -7.53
CA ARG A 38 13.06 -2.22 -8.50
C ARG A 38 12.41 -3.58 -8.18
N ASP A 39 12.40 -3.96 -6.91
CA ASP A 39 11.84 -5.24 -6.44
C ASP A 39 10.38 -5.16 -5.94
N PHE A 40 9.78 -3.96 -5.94
CA PHE A 40 8.44 -3.73 -5.40
C PHE A 40 7.62 -2.88 -6.37
N HIS A 41 6.83 -3.54 -7.21
CA HIS A 41 5.95 -2.91 -8.20
C HIS A 41 4.50 -3.37 -8.01
N PRO A 42 3.80 -2.93 -6.95
CA PRO A 42 2.42 -3.31 -6.75
C PRO A 42 1.47 -2.52 -7.67
N SER A 43 0.40 -3.17 -8.12
CA SER A 43 -0.74 -2.50 -8.77
C SER A 43 -1.73 -1.94 -7.74
N GLU A 44 -2.57 -0.98 -8.13
CA GLU A 44 -3.62 -0.41 -7.25
C GLU A 44 -4.52 -1.48 -6.62
N SER A 45 -4.93 -2.48 -7.39
CA SER A 45 -5.75 -3.58 -6.88
C SER A 45 -5.01 -4.42 -5.82
N GLN A 46 -3.69 -4.60 -5.96
CA GLN A 46 -2.87 -5.34 -4.98
C GLN A 46 -2.73 -4.53 -3.70
N LEU A 47 -2.42 -3.22 -3.80
CA LEU A 47 -2.35 -2.32 -2.65
C LEU A 47 -3.69 -2.26 -1.91
N ARG A 48 -4.81 -2.12 -2.63
CA ARG A 48 -6.15 -2.11 -2.04
C ARG A 48 -6.48 -3.42 -1.31
N SER A 49 -6.15 -4.57 -1.91
CA SER A 49 -6.32 -5.87 -1.27
C SER A 49 -5.47 -5.99 0.00
N ARG A 50 -4.24 -5.45 -0.02
CA ARG A 50 -3.34 -5.44 1.14
C ARG A 50 -3.81 -4.52 2.25
N LEU A 51 -4.25 -3.30 1.93
CA LEU A 51 -4.86 -2.38 2.88
C LEU A 51 -6.07 -3.02 3.57
N LYS A 52 -6.93 -3.71 2.80
CA LYS A 52 -8.06 -4.49 3.36
C LYS A 52 -7.57 -5.59 4.31
N LYS A 53 -6.54 -6.35 3.93
CA LYS A 53 -5.97 -7.42 4.79
C LYS A 53 -5.34 -6.87 6.07
N TRP A 54 -4.76 -5.68 6.02
CA TRP A 54 -4.21 -4.98 7.19
C TRP A 54 -5.25 -4.21 8.00
N GLN A 55 -6.53 -4.24 7.58
CA GLN A 55 -7.62 -3.48 8.19
C GLN A 55 -7.32 -1.97 8.25
N ILE A 56 -6.55 -1.46 7.29
CA ILE A 56 -6.26 -0.03 7.17
C ILE A 56 -7.37 0.59 6.33
N THR A 57 -8.24 1.33 6.99
CA THR A 57 -9.25 2.17 6.36
C THR A 57 -8.83 3.63 6.45
N LYS A 58 -9.20 4.44 5.45
CA LYS A 58 -9.07 5.89 5.58
C LYS A 58 -9.88 6.34 6.79
N PRO A 59 -9.36 7.23 7.65
CA PRO A 59 -10.20 7.87 8.64
C PRO A 59 -11.27 8.60 7.84
N SER A 60 -12.53 8.21 8.03
CA SER A 60 -13.65 8.94 7.45
C SER A 60 -13.55 10.36 8.01
N ARG A 61 -13.16 11.33 7.16
CA ARG A 61 -13.16 12.75 7.55
C ARG A 61 -14.56 13.05 8.08
N LYS A 62 -14.65 13.41 9.35
CA LYS A 62 -15.87 13.83 10.03
C LYS A 62 -15.84 15.33 10.15
#